data_AF-A0A4P8RH07-F1
#
_entry.id   AF-A0A4P8RH07-F1
#
_cell.length_a   1.000
_cell.length_b   1.000
_cell.length_c   1.000
_cell.angle_alpha   90.00
_cell.angle_beta   90.00
_cell.angle_gamma   90.00
#
_symmetry.space_group_name_H-M   'P 1'
#
loop_
_entity.id
_entity.type
_entity.pdbx_description
1 polymer ?
#
loop_
_entity_poly.entity_id
_entity_poly.type
_entity_poly.pdbx_seq_one_letter_code
_entity_poly.pdbx_strand_id
1 'polypeptide(L)'
;MYKFIFKLALTLLVSNIFYLNVHAQIAIVGDVQGRPAVTRSFTDIQGSAYLYDSWEKGKVKMMNGTIHDNMELMYDQVNDELIFKGLSNQPQTFLHPVHEFTISKVVNNHVVEERKFRKGFSPVDGANNMATYEVLAEGNTLLLKRTAKVVFEDLPYGSSTKVKTIRENTHYYIAVADKLVKIKNDKKSVLQVLNSKSTEIDRFIKENKINFKDDADLSKLIAYYNTL
;
A
#
# COMPACT_ATOMS: atom_id res chain seq x y z
N MET A 1 -0.07 42.87 -45.76
CA MET A 1 0.90 41.76 -45.64
C MET A 1 1.26 41.37 -44.19
N TYR A 2 0.73 42.04 -43.15
CA TYR A 2 0.96 41.66 -41.74
C TYR A 2 -0.16 40.82 -41.08
N LYS A 3 -1.37 40.77 -41.67
CA LYS A 3 -2.50 40.00 -41.11
C LYS A 3 -2.45 38.49 -41.38
N PHE A 4 -1.56 38.02 -42.26
CA PHE A 4 -1.45 36.60 -42.61
C PHE A 4 -0.42 35.85 -41.75
N ILE A 5 0.63 36.54 -41.31
CA ILE A 5 1.70 35.95 -40.48
C ILE A 5 1.21 35.69 -39.05
N PHE A 6 0.28 36.51 -38.54
CA PHE A 6 -0.25 36.35 -37.18
C PHE A 6 -1.24 35.18 -37.03
N LYS A 7 -1.91 34.76 -38.11
CA LYS A 7 -2.77 33.56 -38.08
C LYS A 7 -1.96 32.26 -38.13
N LEU A 8 -0.77 32.27 -38.72
CA LEU A 8 0.09 31.09 -38.84
C LEU A 8 0.85 30.80 -37.53
N ALA A 9 1.17 31.83 -36.74
CA ALA A 9 1.79 31.65 -35.42
C ALA A 9 0.79 31.14 -34.36
N LEU A 10 -0.52 31.38 -34.54
CA LEU A 10 -1.55 30.95 -33.59
C LEU A 10 -2.01 29.49 -33.81
N THR A 11 -1.75 28.90 -34.98
CA THR A 11 -2.12 27.50 -35.27
C THR A 11 -1.06 26.49 -34.83
N LEU A 12 0.17 26.93 -34.54
CA LEU A 12 1.26 26.06 -34.07
C LEU A 12 1.41 25.97 -32.54
N LEU A 13 0.63 26.75 -31.77
CA LEU A 13 0.70 26.73 -30.30
C LEU A 13 -0.41 25.89 -29.64
N VAL A 14 -1.26 25.21 -30.41
CA VAL A 14 -2.42 24.44 -29.89
C VAL A 14 -2.24 22.92 -29.96
N SER A 15 -1.12 22.41 -30.51
CA SER A 15 -0.90 20.96 -30.66
C SER A 15 0.02 20.31 -29.62
N ASN A 16 0.35 21.00 -28.52
CA ASN A 16 1.21 20.45 -27.45
C ASN A 16 0.45 20.20 -26.15
N ILE A 17 -0.80 19.74 -26.24
CA ILE A 17 -1.53 19.24 -25.07
C ILE A 17 -1.96 17.80 -25.35
N PHE A 18 -1.52 16.91 -24.46
CA PHE A 18 -1.86 15.47 -24.36
C PHE A 18 -1.11 14.49 -25.27
N TYR A 19 0.18 14.26 -24.95
CA TYR A 19 0.77 12.93 -25.08
C TYR A 19 1.28 12.44 -23.73
N LEU A 20 0.36 12.21 -22.79
CA LEU A 20 0.57 11.21 -21.75
C LEU A 20 -0.29 10.01 -22.13
N ASN A 21 0.25 9.19 -23.01
CA ASN A 21 -0.29 7.87 -23.29
C ASN A 21 -0.03 6.98 -22.08
N VAL A 22 -0.91 7.03 -21.08
CA VAL A 22 -0.95 6.04 -20.01
C VAL A 22 -1.60 4.78 -20.60
N HIS A 23 -0.81 3.93 -21.24
CA HIS A 23 -1.26 2.61 -21.65
C HIS A 23 -1.25 1.68 -20.44
N ALA A 24 -2.29 1.74 -19.62
CA ALA A 24 -2.56 0.67 -18.67
C ALA A 24 -3.16 -0.51 -19.47
N GLN A 25 -2.37 -1.57 -19.69
CA GLN A 25 -2.86 -2.82 -20.27
C GLN A 25 -3.52 -3.64 -19.17
N ILE A 26 -4.82 -3.91 -19.31
CA ILE A 26 -5.55 -4.83 -18.45
C ILE A 26 -5.36 -6.24 -19.02
N ALA A 27 -4.78 -7.14 -18.23
CA ALA A 27 -4.54 -8.53 -18.58
C ALA A 27 -5.47 -9.45 -17.79
N ILE A 28 -5.88 -10.56 -18.42
CA ILE A 28 -6.74 -11.57 -17.80
C ILE A 28 -5.86 -12.44 -16.88
N VAL A 29 -6.43 -13.01 -15.82
CA VAL A 29 -5.73 -13.87 -14.85
C VAL A 29 -4.91 -14.99 -15.51
N GLY A 30 -5.33 -15.48 -16.69
CA GLY A 30 -4.61 -16.51 -17.45
C GLY A 30 -3.23 -16.09 -17.98
N ASP A 31 -2.96 -14.79 -18.08
CA ASP A 31 -1.66 -14.26 -18.53
C ASP A 31 -0.69 -14.05 -17.35
N VAL A 32 -1.14 -14.25 -16.11
CA VAL A 32 -0.32 -14.05 -14.91
C VAL A 32 0.67 -15.21 -14.79
N GLN A 33 1.94 -14.92 -15.07
CA GLN A 33 3.03 -15.87 -14.87
C GLN A 33 3.40 -15.92 -13.39
N GLY A 34 3.27 -17.11 -12.80
CA GLY A 34 3.54 -17.36 -11.39
C GLY A 34 4.48 -18.54 -11.16
N ARG A 35 5.05 -18.58 -9.96
CA ARG A 35 5.74 -19.77 -9.42
C ARG A 35 4.97 -20.30 -8.20
N PRO A 36 5.06 -21.59 -7.88
CA PRO A 36 4.43 -22.12 -6.66
C PRO A 36 4.82 -21.30 -5.44
N ALA A 37 3.83 -20.90 -4.64
CA ALA A 37 4.09 -20.23 -3.38
C ALA A 37 4.65 -21.25 -2.38
N VAL A 38 5.65 -20.85 -1.60
CA VAL A 38 6.10 -21.66 -0.46
C VAL A 38 5.14 -21.38 0.69
N THR A 39 3.99 -22.04 0.68
CA THR A 39 3.04 -21.96 1.78
C THR A 39 3.63 -22.74 2.95
N ARG A 40 4.34 -22.09 3.86
CA ARG A 40 4.70 -22.72 5.13
C ARG A 40 3.40 -23.03 5.84
N SER A 41 3.19 -24.29 6.18
CA SER A 41 2.09 -24.66 7.05
C SER A 41 2.35 -24.00 8.40
N PHE A 42 1.61 -22.95 8.73
CA PHE A 42 1.59 -22.37 10.07
C PHE A 42 0.77 -23.26 11.05
N THR A 43 0.80 -24.59 10.83
CA THR A 43 0.25 -25.59 11.74
C THR A 43 0.98 -25.46 13.08
N ASP A 44 0.20 -25.41 14.16
CA ASP A 44 0.65 -25.24 15.55
C ASP A 44 1.22 -23.86 15.92
N ILE A 45 0.81 -22.80 15.20
CA ILE A 45 1.13 -21.40 15.54
C ILE A 45 -0.14 -20.68 15.97
N GLN A 46 -0.08 -19.98 17.10
CA GLN A 46 -1.16 -19.10 17.55
C GLN A 46 -1.11 -17.75 16.82
N GLY A 47 -2.21 -17.38 16.17
CA GLY A 47 -2.34 -16.17 15.35
C GLY A 47 -2.30 -16.44 13.86
N SER A 48 -2.42 -15.39 13.04
CA SER A 48 -2.44 -15.50 11.58
C SER A 48 -1.27 -14.72 10.95
N ALA A 49 -0.54 -15.39 10.06
CA ALA A 49 0.54 -14.78 9.28
C ALA A 49 0.01 -13.86 8.16
N TYR A 50 -1.22 -14.09 7.72
CA TYR A 50 -1.81 -13.40 6.58
C TYR A 50 -2.57 -12.14 7.00
N LEU A 51 -2.82 -11.26 6.03
CA LEU A 51 -3.69 -10.09 6.20
C LEU A 51 -5.13 -10.49 6.55
N TYR A 52 -5.66 -11.46 5.81
CA TYR A 52 -6.95 -12.10 6.00
C TYR A 52 -6.78 -13.61 5.98
N ASP A 53 -7.65 -14.34 6.69
CA ASP A 53 -7.60 -15.80 6.77
C ASP A 53 -8.18 -16.51 5.54
N SER A 54 -8.84 -15.74 4.66
CA SER A 54 -9.43 -16.19 3.40
C SER A 54 -8.79 -15.51 2.19
N TRP A 55 -8.96 -16.14 1.02
CA TRP A 55 -8.70 -15.50 -0.25
C TRP A 55 -9.70 -14.35 -0.45
N GLU A 56 -9.18 -13.16 -0.69
CA GLU A 56 -10.00 -11.97 -0.92
C GLU A 56 -9.82 -11.48 -2.35
N LYS A 57 -10.78 -10.71 -2.86
CA LYS A 57 -10.69 -10.15 -4.21
C LYS A 57 -9.73 -8.98 -4.25
N GLY A 58 -9.07 -8.77 -5.38
CA GLY A 58 -8.14 -7.67 -5.48
C GLY A 58 -7.61 -7.41 -6.89
N LYS A 59 -6.83 -6.34 -6.97
CA LYS A 59 -6.17 -5.86 -8.18
C LYS A 59 -4.67 -5.81 -7.94
N VAL A 60 -3.89 -6.13 -8.96
CA VAL A 60 -2.43 -6.06 -8.91
C VAL A 60 -1.92 -5.26 -10.09
N LYS A 61 -1.11 -4.26 -9.81
CA LYS A 61 -0.35 -3.48 -10.80
C LYS A 61 1.12 -3.86 -10.69
N MET A 62 1.66 -4.34 -11.79
CA MET A 62 3.06 -4.74 -11.93
C MET A 62 3.95 -3.50 -12.18
N MET A 63 5.25 -3.60 -11.90
CA MET A 63 6.21 -2.49 -12.13
C MET A 63 6.31 -2.07 -13.61
N ASN A 64 5.99 -2.96 -14.56
CA ASN A 64 5.92 -2.65 -15.98
C ASN A 64 4.61 -1.94 -16.40
N GLY A 65 3.69 -1.70 -15.47
CA GLY A 65 2.39 -1.05 -15.72
C GLY A 65 1.23 -1.99 -16.06
N THR A 66 1.48 -3.29 -16.25
CA THR A 66 0.41 -4.28 -16.46
C THR A 66 -0.51 -4.35 -15.22
N ILE A 67 -1.82 -4.40 -15.46
CA ILE A 67 -2.83 -4.51 -14.41
C ILE A 67 -3.57 -5.84 -14.55
N HIS A 68 -3.67 -6.57 -13.45
CA HIS A 68 -4.49 -7.75 -13.30
C HIS A 68 -5.61 -7.45 -12.31
N ASP A 69 -6.86 -7.63 -12.73
CA ASP A 69 -8.04 -7.31 -11.92
C ASP A 69 -8.80 -8.59 -11.53
N ASN A 70 -9.68 -8.48 -10.53
CA ASN A 70 -10.54 -9.56 -10.02
C ASN A 70 -9.76 -10.84 -9.62
N MET A 71 -8.54 -10.67 -9.11
CA MET A 71 -7.71 -11.76 -8.63
C MET A 71 -8.18 -12.23 -7.24
N GLU A 72 -8.01 -13.52 -6.94
CA GLU A 72 -8.05 -14.03 -5.56
C GLU A 72 -6.66 -13.91 -4.96
N LEU A 73 -6.51 -13.09 -3.92
CA LEU A 73 -5.23 -12.71 -3.31
C LEU A 73 -5.19 -13.07 -1.82
N MET A 74 -3.99 -13.38 -1.35
CA MET A 74 -3.62 -13.40 0.07
C MET A 74 -2.30 -12.66 0.22
N TYR A 75 -2.14 -11.94 1.32
CA TYR A 75 -0.89 -11.25 1.63
C TYR A 75 -0.27 -11.83 2.89
N ASP A 76 0.87 -12.51 2.75
CA ASP A 76 1.67 -13.03 3.85
C ASP A 76 2.50 -11.90 4.46
N GLN A 77 2.13 -11.45 5.66
CA GLN A 77 2.79 -10.36 6.37
C GLN A 77 4.01 -10.82 7.18
N VAL A 78 4.29 -12.12 7.23
CA VAL A 78 5.53 -12.68 7.80
C VAL A 78 6.65 -12.65 6.77
N ASN A 79 6.34 -13.07 5.54
CA ASN A 79 7.32 -13.12 4.44
C ASN A 79 7.29 -11.89 3.52
N ASP A 80 6.36 -10.94 3.75
CA ASP A 80 6.13 -9.76 2.89
C ASP A 80 5.87 -10.15 1.42
N GLU A 81 5.03 -11.17 1.24
CA GLU A 81 4.79 -11.82 -0.06
C GLU A 81 3.32 -11.82 -0.45
N LEU A 82 3.02 -11.32 -1.65
CA LEU A 82 1.69 -11.37 -2.24
C LEU A 82 1.52 -12.69 -2.99
N ILE A 83 0.49 -13.42 -2.61
CA ILE A 83 0.13 -14.72 -3.16
C ILE A 83 -1.19 -14.54 -3.92
N PHE A 84 -1.29 -15.16 -5.09
CA PHE A 84 -2.52 -15.25 -5.85
C PHE A 84 -2.90 -16.70 -6.11
N LYS A 85 -4.18 -16.93 -6.37
CA LYS A 85 -4.70 -18.23 -6.74
C LYS A 85 -4.58 -18.42 -8.26
N GLY A 86 -3.75 -19.35 -8.70
CA GLY A 86 -3.56 -19.66 -10.12
C GLY A 86 -4.75 -20.41 -10.73
N LEU A 87 -4.72 -20.62 -12.06
CA LEU A 87 -5.80 -21.27 -12.82
C LEU A 87 -6.17 -22.67 -12.29
N SER A 88 -5.20 -23.40 -11.72
CA SER A 88 -5.41 -24.73 -11.12
C SER A 88 -5.81 -24.69 -9.64
N ASN A 89 -6.26 -23.53 -9.15
CA ASN A 89 -6.54 -23.25 -7.75
C ASN A 89 -5.34 -23.40 -6.79
N GLN A 90 -4.12 -23.42 -7.33
CA GLN A 90 -2.90 -23.53 -6.51
C GLN A 90 -2.37 -22.15 -6.11
N PRO A 91 -1.84 -21.99 -4.90
CA PRO A 91 -1.23 -20.74 -4.47
C PRO A 91 0.07 -20.48 -5.23
N GLN A 92 0.20 -19.29 -5.80
CA GLN A 92 1.35 -18.86 -6.59
C GLN A 92 1.83 -17.48 -6.17
N THR A 93 3.10 -17.19 -6.42
CA THR A 93 3.69 -15.86 -6.24
C THR A 93 4.08 -15.29 -7.60
N PHE A 94 4.04 -13.97 -7.71
CA PHE A 94 4.29 -13.27 -8.95
C PHE A 94 5.76 -13.43 -9.38
N LEU A 95 6.00 -13.81 -10.65
CA LEU A 95 7.36 -13.86 -11.20
C LEU A 95 7.92 -12.47 -11.46
N HIS A 96 7.06 -11.51 -11.82
CA HIS A 96 7.44 -10.13 -12.05
C HIS A 96 7.18 -9.26 -10.81
N PRO A 97 7.99 -8.21 -10.58
CA PRO A 97 7.79 -7.33 -9.43
C PRO A 97 6.43 -6.63 -9.42
N VAL A 98 5.72 -6.77 -8.30
CA VAL A 98 4.48 -6.03 -8.03
C VAL A 98 4.82 -4.62 -7.58
N HIS A 99 4.15 -3.63 -8.16
CA HIS A 99 4.25 -2.22 -7.76
C HIS A 99 3.19 -1.85 -6.72
N GLU A 100 1.95 -2.23 -6.98
CA GLU A 100 0.80 -1.88 -6.15
C GLU A 100 -0.23 -3.01 -6.20
N PHE A 101 -0.96 -3.21 -5.10
CA PHE A 101 -2.11 -4.11 -5.10
C PHE A 101 -3.20 -3.62 -4.15
N THR A 102 -4.43 -4.02 -4.41
CA THR A 102 -5.57 -3.84 -3.51
C THR A 102 -6.08 -5.20 -3.06
N ILE A 103 -6.57 -5.28 -1.83
CA ILE A 103 -7.32 -6.42 -1.31
C ILE A 103 -8.63 -5.88 -0.74
N SER A 104 -9.74 -6.38 -1.26
CA SER A 104 -11.09 -5.90 -1.00
C SER A 104 -11.90 -7.05 -0.39
N LYS A 105 -12.35 -6.85 0.85
CA LYS A 105 -13.23 -7.78 1.55
C LYS A 105 -14.66 -7.57 1.07
N VAL A 106 -15.28 -8.63 0.55
CA VAL A 106 -16.62 -8.59 -0.01
C VAL A 106 -17.58 -9.40 0.86
N VAL A 107 -18.64 -8.74 1.33
CA VAL A 107 -19.74 -9.39 2.08
C VAL A 107 -21.04 -9.08 1.37
N ASN A 108 -21.85 -10.10 1.09
CA ASN A 108 -23.12 -9.96 0.36
C ASN A 108 -22.98 -9.17 -0.96
N ASN A 109 -21.92 -9.46 -1.72
CA ASN A 109 -21.61 -8.82 -3.00
C ASN A 109 -21.27 -7.31 -2.91
N HIS A 110 -21.03 -6.79 -1.71
CA HIS A 110 -20.63 -5.40 -1.47
C HIS A 110 -19.22 -5.36 -0.87
N VAL A 111 -18.38 -4.44 -1.34
CA VAL A 111 -17.06 -4.18 -0.74
C VAL A 111 -17.28 -3.49 0.61
N VAL A 112 -16.91 -4.16 1.70
CA VAL A 112 -17.03 -3.63 3.06
C VAL A 112 -15.73 -3.03 3.56
N GLU A 113 -14.61 -3.44 2.97
CA GLU A 113 -13.27 -2.94 3.29
C GLU A 113 -12.42 -3.08 2.03
N GLU A 114 -11.61 -2.07 1.72
CA GLU A 114 -10.60 -2.13 0.68
C GLU A 114 -9.30 -1.56 1.22
N ARG A 115 -8.23 -2.32 1.11
CA ARG A 115 -6.89 -1.92 1.56
C ARG A 115 -5.96 -1.88 0.37
N LYS A 116 -5.23 -0.77 0.24
CA LYS A 116 -4.30 -0.52 -0.86
C LYS A 116 -2.87 -0.63 -0.35
N PHE A 117 -2.02 -1.29 -1.11
CA PHE A 117 -0.63 -1.53 -0.75
C PHE A 117 0.30 -1.14 -1.90
N ARG A 118 1.45 -0.55 -1.59
CA ARG A 118 2.42 -0.06 -2.57
C ARG A 118 3.86 -0.43 -2.17
N LYS A 119 4.67 -0.69 -3.18
CA LYS A 119 6.11 -0.94 -3.13
C LYS A 119 6.87 0.14 -3.91
N GLY A 120 8.19 0.17 -3.79
CA GLY A 120 9.06 1.06 -4.56
C GLY A 120 9.48 2.33 -3.84
N PHE A 121 9.29 2.42 -2.52
CA PHE A 121 9.74 3.55 -1.73
C PHE A 121 11.24 3.49 -1.41
N SER A 122 11.85 4.64 -1.13
CA SER A 122 13.23 4.74 -0.66
C SER A 122 13.46 3.88 0.60
N PRO A 123 14.59 3.14 0.70
CA PRO A 123 14.91 2.32 1.87
C PRO A 123 14.86 3.11 3.18
N VAL A 124 14.24 2.54 4.21
CA VAL A 124 14.12 3.15 5.54
C VAL A 124 14.03 2.05 6.59
N ASP A 125 14.63 2.26 7.77
CA ASP A 125 14.42 1.36 8.93
C ASP A 125 14.73 -0.11 8.61
N GLY A 126 15.79 -0.33 7.83
CA GLY A 126 16.23 -1.66 7.36
C GLY A 126 15.37 -2.27 6.24
N ALA A 127 14.29 -1.63 5.82
CA ALA A 127 13.47 -2.04 4.68
C ALA A 127 14.15 -1.66 3.36
N ASN A 128 14.08 -2.56 2.37
CA ASN A 128 14.49 -2.25 0.99
C ASN A 128 13.31 -1.66 0.18
N ASN A 129 13.56 -1.34 -1.09
CA ASN A 129 12.55 -0.78 -2.00
C ASN A 129 11.41 -1.75 -2.36
N MET A 130 11.53 -3.02 -2.02
CA MET A 130 10.49 -4.05 -2.25
C MET A 130 9.60 -4.30 -1.02
N ALA A 131 9.82 -3.56 0.06
CA ALA A 131 8.96 -3.63 1.24
C ALA A 131 7.55 -3.13 0.91
N THR A 132 6.54 -3.85 1.39
CA THR A 132 5.14 -3.44 1.21
C THR A 132 4.71 -2.44 2.27
N TYR A 133 4.03 -1.39 1.84
CA TYR A 133 3.38 -0.41 2.71
C TYR A 133 1.90 -0.32 2.36
N GLU A 134 1.04 -0.35 3.35
CA GLU A 134 -0.36 0.02 3.21
C GLU A 134 -0.47 1.53 3.04
N VAL A 135 -1.26 1.97 2.07
CA VAL A 135 -1.54 3.37 1.77
C VAL A 135 -2.80 3.77 2.52
N LEU A 136 -2.64 4.57 3.57
CA LEU A 136 -3.74 5.07 4.38
C LEU A 136 -4.30 6.39 3.83
N ALA A 137 -3.47 7.22 3.20
CA ALA A 137 -3.88 8.45 2.53
C ALA A 137 -2.98 8.72 1.32
N GLU A 138 -3.58 9.24 0.24
CA GLU A 138 -2.91 9.48 -1.03
C GLU A 138 -3.06 10.93 -1.52
N GLY A 139 -2.02 11.44 -2.17
CA GLY A 139 -1.90 12.81 -2.67
C GLY A 139 -0.43 13.17 -2.89
N ASN A 140 -0.08 14.45 -2.85
CA ASN A 140 1.32 14.90 -2.88
C ASN A 140 2.12 14.39 -1.67
N THR A 141 1.43 14.17 -0.55
CA THR A 141 1.93 13.50 0.65
C THR A 141 1.18 12.19 0.85
N LEU A 142 1.91 11.10 1.07
CA LEU A 142 1.35 9.79 1.37
C LEU A 142 1.45 9.50 2.87
N LEU A 143 0.39 8.96 3.45
CA LEU A 143 0.45 8.29 4.75
C LEU A 143 0.56 6.79 4.52
N LEU A 144 1.60 6.20 5.08
CA LEU A 144 1.94 4.80 4.86
C LEU A 144 2.04 4.06 6.20
N LYS A 145 1.52 2.84 6.23
CA LYS A 145 1.61 1.93 7.37
C LYS A 145 2.32 0.66 6.93
N ARG A 146 3.32 0.24 7.70
CA ARG A 146 4.00 -1.04 7.50
C ARG A 146 3.74 -1.94 8.70
N THR A 147 3.11 -3.07 8.43
CA THR A 147 2.84 -4.10 9.41
C THR A 147 3.67 -5.32 9.07
N ALA A 148 4.62 -5.66 9.93
CA ALA A 148 5.44 -6.85 9.82
C ALA A 148 5.06 -7.84 10.92
N LYS A 149 4.75 -9.08 10.54
CA LYS A 149 4.45 -10.16 11.47
C LYS A 149 5.70 -11.02 11.66
N VAL A 150 5.96 -11.49 12.87
CA VAL A 150 7.10 -12.35 13.18
C VAL A 150 6.63 -13.57 13.96
N VAL A 151 7.18 -14.73 13.62
CA VAL A 151 7.00 -15.96 14.41
C VAL A 151 7.90 -15.87 15.63
N PHE A 152 7.30 -15.86 16.81
CA PHE A 152 7.97 -15.85 18.09
C PHE A 152 7.79 -17.21 18.77
N GLU A 153 8.88 -17.90 19.06
CA GLU A 153 8.87 -19.16 19.81
C GLU A 153 9.19 -18.88 21.28
N ASP A 154 8.34 -19.35 22.18
CA ASP A 154 8.54 -19.25 23.63
C ASP A 154 8.48 -20.64 24.27
N LEU A 155 9.17 -20.83 25.39
CA LEU A 155 9.06 -22.01 26.22
C LEU A 155 8.45 -21.59 27.56
N PRO A 156 7.11 -21.75 27.73
CA PRO A 156 6.45 -21.37 28.97
C PRO A 156 7.09 -22.05 30.18
N TYR A 157 7.18 -21.32 31.29
CA TYR A 157 7.78 -21.82 32.52
C TYR A 157 7.07 -23.10 33.00
N GLY A 158 7.81 -24.20 33.14
CA GLY A 158 7.27 -25.51 33.52
C GLY A 158 6.75 -26.37 32.36
N SER A 159 6.85 -25.91 31.11
CA SER A 159 6.52 -26.70 29.90
C SER A 159 7.77 -27.32 29.29
N SER A 160 7.64 -28.54 28.74
CA SER A 160 8.63 -29.17 27.85
C SER A 160 8.37 -28.88 26.36
N THR A 161 7.24 -28.23 26.04
CA THR A 161 6.80 -27.94 24.68
C THR A 161 6.91 -26.45 24.38
N LYS A 162 7.56 -26.11 23.26
CA LYS A 162 7.63 -24.75 22.74
C LYS A 162 6.28 -24.32 22.16
N VAL A 163 5.86 -23.09 22.43
CA VAL A 163 4.67 -22.47 21.83
C VAL A 163 5.13 -21.45 20.79
N LYS A 164 4.54 -21.49 19.60
CA LYS A 164 4.80 -20.51 18.55
C LYS A 164 3.64 -19.52 18.48
N THR A 165 3.95 -18.23 18.46
CA THR A 165 2.98 -17.14 18.40
C THR A 165 3.35 -16.19 17.28
N ILE A 166 2.36 -15.61 16.60
CA ILE A 166 2.59 -14.49 15.69
C ILE A 166 2.51 -13.18 16.48
N ARG A 167 3.59 -12.40 16.42
CA ARG A 167 3.62 -11.03 16.94
C ARG A 167 3.61 -10.03 15.80
N GLU A 168 2.87 -8.96 15.97
CA GLU A 168 2.75 -7.89 14.98
C GLU A 168 3.54 -6.64 15.42
N ASN A 169 4.35 -6.12 14.51
CA ASN A 169 5.02 -4.83 14.66
C ASN A 169 4.55 -3.87 13.57
N THR A 170 3.96 -2.75 14.00
CA THR A 170 3.41 -1.75 13.09
C THR A 170 4.17 -0.43 13.21
N HIS A 171 4.49 0.16 12.06
CA HIS A 171 5.21 1.43 11.93
C HIS A 171 4.52 2.33 10.90
N TYR A 172 4.60 3.64 11.11
CA TYR A 172 3.97 4.64 10.27
C TYR A 172 5.02 5.52 9.62
N TYR A 173 4.72 5.96 8.41
CA TYR A 173 5.63 6.74 7.60
C TYR A 173 4.85 7.79 6.82
N ILE A 174 5.49 8.93 6.59
CA ILE A 174 5.01 9.95 5.68
C ILE A 174 5.99 10.01 4.51
N ALA A 175 5.47 9.89 3.28
CA ALA A 175 6.27 10.11 2.07
C ALA A 175 5.91 11.47 1.46
N VAL A 176 6.94 12.29 1.25
CA VAL A 176 6.82 13.57 0.54
C VAL A 176 7.85 13.56 -0.59
N ALA A 177 7.39 13.64 -1.84
CA ALA A 177 8.23 13.37 -3.02
C ALA A 177 9.00 12.04 -2.85
N ASP A 178 10.33 12.05 -2.93
CA ASP A 178 11.17 10.85 -2.88
C ASP A 178 11.61 10.44 -1.47
N LYS A 179 11.21 11.20 -0.43
CA LYS A 179 11.67 10.98 0.95
C LYS A 179 10.59 10.29 1.78
N LEU A 180 10.91 9.09 2.26
CA LEU A 180 10.12 8.34 3.21
C LEU A 180 10.64 8.60 4.64
N VAL A 181 9.79 9.11 5.53
CA VAL A 181 10.16 9.45 6.92
C VAL A 181 9.31 8.64 7.89
N LYS A 182 9.95 7.86 8.77
CA LYS A 182 9.27 7.16 9.87
C LYS A 182 8.75 8.17 10.88
N ILE A 183 7.50 8.02 11.27
CA ILE A 183 6.85 8.85 12.29
C ILE A 183 6.36 8.00 13.45
N LYS A 184 6.25 8.63 14.62
CA LYS A 184 5.45 8.13 15.72
C LYS A 184 4.00 8.61 15.55
N ASN A 185 3.08 7.86 16.14
CA ASN A 185 1.65 8.16 16.17
C ASN A 185 1.35 9.24 17.22
N ASP A 186 2.03 10.37 17.10
CA ASP A 186 1.88 11.52 17.97
C ASP A 186 1.97 12.82 17.16
N LYS A 187 1.36 13.87 17.74
CA LYS A 187 1.28 15.19 17.11
C LYS A 187 2.65 15.75 16.75
N LYS A 188 3.65 15.57 17.62
CA LYS A 188 4.98 16.16 17.46
C LYS A 188 5.67 15.58 16.23
N SER A 189 5.67 14.25 16.09
CA SER A 189 6.31 13.56 14.98
C SER A 189 5.64 13.87 13.64
N VAL A 190 4.31 14.00 13.60
CA VAL A 190 3.59 14.34 12.37
C VAL A 190 3.88 15.78 11.95
N LEU A 191 3.78 16.75 12.87
CA LEU A 191 4.02 18.17 12.55
C LEU A 191 5.49 18.48 12.20
N GLN A 192 6.44 17.67 12.66
CA GLN A 192 7.84 17.79 12.24
C GLN A 192 8.01 17.55 10.74
N VAL A 193 7.20 16.68 10.13
CA VAL A 193 7.22 16.41 8.69
C VAL A 193 6.36 17.42 7.94
N LEU A 194 5.18 17.77 8.47
CA LEU A 194 4.19 18.65 7.81
C LEU A 194 4.33 20.12 8.22
N ASN A 195 5.56 20.62 8.35
CA ASN A 195 5.82 21.92 8.98
C ASN A 195 5.34 23.14 8.17
N SER A 196 5.10 23.00 6.87
CA SER A 196 4.79 24.11 5.96
C SER A 196 3.40 24.72 6.14
N LYS A 197 2.48 24.03 6.81
CA LYS A 197 1.07 24.45 7.05
C LYS A 197 0.65 24.24 8.50
N SER A 198 1.58 24.45 9.44
CA SER A 198 1.42 24.05 10.84
C SER A 198 0.19 24.67 11.51
N THR A 199 -0.16 25.92 11.18
CA THR A 199 -1.30 26.64 11.78
C THR A 199 -2.64 26.04 11.34
N GLU A 200 -2.80 25.75 10.05
CA GLU A 200 -3.99 25.13 9.48
C GLU A 200 -4.19 23.70 10.00
N ILE A 201 -3.10 22.92 10.06
CA ILE A 201 -3.12 21.56 10.61
C ILE A 201 -3.47 21.59 12.11
N ASP A 202 -2.89 22.52 12.89
CA ASP A 202 -3.17 22.64 14.32
C ASP A 202 -4.63 22.98 14.61
N ARG A 203 -5.23 23.85 13.78
CA ARG A 203 -6.66 24.15 13.86
C ARG A 203 -7.49 22.90 13.56
N PHE A 204 -7.18 22.22 12.46
CA PHE A 204 -7.91 21.01 12.06
C PHE A 204 -7.84 19.90 13.11
N ILE A 205 -6.67 19.67 13.72
CA ILE A 205 -6.47 18.71 14.82
C ILE A 205 -7.42 19.00 15.99
N LYS A 206 -7.53 20.28 16.39
CA LYS A 206 -8.37 20.69 17.53
C LYS A 206 -9.86 20.56 17.22
N GLU A 207 -10.29 21.04 16.06
CA GLU A 207 -11.70 21.03 15.65
C GLU A 207 -12.24 19.61 15.44
N ASN A 208 -11.42 18.73 14.85
CA ASN A 208 -11.81 17.35 14.56
C ASN A 208 -11.43 16.36 15.66
N LYS A 209 -10.74 16.81 16.73
CA LYS A 209 -10.27 16.00 17.85
C LYS A 209 -9.49 14.76 17.39
N ILE A 210 -8.55 14.96 16.46
CA ILE A 210 -7.81 13.89 15.80
C ILE A 210 -7.09 12.99 16.81
N ASN A 211 -7.39 11.70 16.77
CA ASN A 211 -6.66 10.67 17.47
C ASN A 211 -5.52 10.13 16.60
N PHE A 212 -4.28 10.50 16.92
CA PHE A 212 -3.10 10.05 16.18
C PHE A 212 -2.84 8.54 16.21
N LYS A 213 -3.51 7.80 17.11
CA LYS A 213 -3.42 6.33 17.20
C LYS A 213 -4.46 5.61 16.35
N ASP A 214 -5.42 6.34 15.79
CA ASP A 214 -6.45 5.79 14.91
C ASP A 214 -6.07 6.03 13.45
N ASP A 215 -6.11 4.97 12.64
CA ASP A 215 -5.67 5.02 11.24
C ASP A 215 -6.57 5.92 10.39
N ALA A 216 -7.88 5.94 10.67
CA ALA A 216 -8.84 6.73 9.90
C ALA A 216 -8.70 8.22 10.22
N ASP A 217 -8.52 8.59 11.50
CA ASP A 217 -8.25 9.96 11.92
C ASP A 217 -6.91 10.47 11.38
N LEU A 218 -5.86 9.65 11.42
CA LEU A 218 -4.56 10.02 10.86
C LEU A 218 -4.64 10.17 9.34
N SER A 219 -5.33 9.25 8.65
CA SER A 219 -5.63 9.36 7.22
C SER A 219 -6.36 10.66 6.89
N LYS A 220 -7.42 10.97 7.64
CA LYS A 220 -8.22 12.20 7.49
C LYS A 220 -7.35 13.46 7.62
N LEU A 221 -6.43 13.48 8.58
CA LEU A 221 -5.49 14.61 8.78
C LEU A 221 -4.58 14.82 7.56
N ILE A 222 -3.99 13.75 7.03
CA ILE A 222 -3.09 13.82 5.87
C ILE A 222 -3.86 14.15 4.59
N ALA A 223 -5.07 13.60 4.44
CA ALA A 223 -5.97 13.95 3.35
C ALA A 223 -6.30 15.45 3.37
N TYR A 224 -6.60 16.04 4.54
CA TYR A 224 -6.79 17.48 4.68
C TYR A 224 -5.52 18.25 4.31
N TYR A 225 -4.35 17.84 4.79
CA TYR A 225 -3.08 18.48 4.45
C TYR A 225 -2.82 18.52 2.93
N ASN A 226 -3.17 17.45 2.22
CA ASN A 226 -3.05 17.38 0.75
C ASN A 226 -3.97 18.37 0.00
N THR A 227 -4.91 19.03 0.68
CA THR A 227 -5.79 20.05 0.08
C THR A 227 -5.28 21.49 0.26
N LEU A 228 -4.18 21.70 1.00
CA LEU A 228 -3.59 23.00 1.36
C LEU A 228 -2.44 23.44 0.45
#